data_AF-A0A2I7SLP9-F1
#
_entry.id   AF-A0A2I7SLP9-F1
#
_cell.length_a   1.000
_cell.length_b   1.000
_cell.length_c   1.000
_cell.angle_alpha   90.00
_cell.angle_beta   90.00
_cell.angle_gamma   90.00
#
_symmetry.space_group_name_H-M   'P 1'
#
loop_
_entity.id
_entity.type
_entity.pdbx_description
1 polymer ?
#
loop_
_entity_poly.entity_id
_entity_poly.type
_entity_poly.pdbx_seq_one_letter_code
_entity_poly.pdbx_strand_id
1 'polypeptide(L)'
;MKHTLEYKILKHLSENNNGRFMDVSEIESDFDFLKSVISDLKKRELILTEPYPSSPMVGDWIGVVPSDKPEKCKIKLSGIEYLDSLEKTEVDFELAKKTLEEFPRTKWFARVGFFIGIGLAILELIKFLIPIMFPSDKI
;
A
#
# COMPACT_ATOMS: atom_id res chain seq x y z
N MET A 1 -2.44 -3.25 5.54
CA MET A 1 -3.22 -2.29 4.72
C MET A 1 -4.74 -2.50 4.80
N LYS A 2 -5.25 -3.52 5.52
CA LYS A 2 -6.70 -3.78 5.74
C LYS A 2 -7.53 -2.64 6.37
N HIS A 3 -6.88 -1.58 6.84
CA HIS A 3 -7.55 -0.46 7.50
C HIS A 3 -7.85 0.71 6.56
N THR A 4 -7.35 0.71 5.32
CA THR A 4 -7.66 1.78 4.37
C THR A 4 -9.13 1.72 3.96
N LEU A 5 -9.72 2.89 3.75
CA LEU A 5 -11.12 2.98 3.34
C LEU A 5 -11.35 2.29 1.98
N GLU A 6 -10.38 2.42 1.06
CA GLU A 6 -10.34 1.70 -0.23
C GLU A 6 -10.51 0.19 -0.05
N TYR A 7 -9.72 -0.43 0.83
CA TYR A 7 -9.83 -1.87 1.09
C TYR A 7 -11.20 -2.23 1.67
N LYS A 8 -11.71 -1.45 2.64
CA LYS A 8 -13.02 -1.70 3.25
C LYS A 8 -14.15 -1.64 2.22
N ILE A 9 -14.13 -0.66 1.33
CA ILE A 9 -15.12 -0.51 0.26
C ILE A 9 -15.04 -1.72 -0.69
N LEU A 10 -13.86 -2.01 -1.23
CA LEU A 10 -13.69 -3.11 -2.19
C LEU A 10 -14.05 -4.46 -1.58
N LYS A 11 -13.64 -4.70 -0.32
CA LYS A 11 -13.98 -5.91 0.42
C LYS A 11 -15.48 -6.05 0.61
N HIS A 12 -16.14 -5.00 1.11
CA HIS A 12 -17.58 -5.01 1.31
C HIS A 12 -18.34 -5.27 0.00
N LEU A 13 -17.90 -4.63 -1.09
CA LEU A 13 -18.50 -4.84 -2.41
C LEU A 13 -18.23 -6.24 -2.99
N SER A 14 -17.07 -6.84 -2.68
CA SER A 14 -16.71 -8.19 -3.11
C SER A 14 -17.52 -9.26 -2.37
N GLU A 15 -17.63 -9.15 -1.05
CA GLU A 15 -18.34 -10.11 -0.19
C GLU A 15 -19.86 -10.12 -0.46
N ASN A 16 -20.41 -8.96 -0.84
CA ASN A 16 -21.84 -8.81 -1.11
C ASN A 16 -22.16 -8.74 -2.61
N ASN A 17 -21.25 -9.20 -3.48
CA ASN A 17 -21.42 -9.10 -4.93
C ASN A 17 -22.57 -9.98 -5.45
N ASN A 18 -23.77 -9.40 -5.49
CA ASN A 18 -24.98 -9.99 -6.05
C ASN A 18 -25.26 -9.50 -7.49
N GLY A 19 -24.29 -8.84 -8.12
CA GLY A 19 -24.43 -8.23 -9.45
C GLY A 19 -25.24 -6.93 -9.48
N ARG A 20 -25.73 -6.42 -8.34
CA ARG A 20 -26.45 -5.13 -8.24
C ARG A 20 -25.56 -4.02 -7.67
N PHE A 21 -26.01 -2.78 -7.83
CA PHE A 21 -25.40 -1.63 -7.17
C PHE A 21 -25.78 -1.61 -5.69
N MET A 22 -24.78 -1.46 -4.82
CA MET A 22 -24.93 -1.49 -3.38
C MET A 22 -24.70 -0.11 -2.77
N ASP A 23 -25.39 0.14 -1.66
CA ASP A 23 -25.15 1.32 -0.85
C ASP A 23 -23.87 1.10 -0.03
N VAL A 24 -22.96 2.07 -0.09
CA VAL A 24 -21.70 2.07 0.67
C VAL A 24 -21.71 3.12 1.79
N SER A 25 -22.82 3.84 1.96
CA SER A 25 -23.00 4.86 3.00
C SER A 25 -22.80 4.32 4.42
N GLU A 26 -22.96 3.01 4.62
CA GLU A 26 -22.81 2.37 5.94
C GLU A 26 -21.35 2.08 6.32
N ILE A 27 -20.43 2.15 5.36
CA ILE A 27 -19.01 1.79 5.56
C ILE A 27 -18.25 2.89 6.32
N GLU A 28 -18.59 4.15 6.05
CA GLU A 28 -17.92 5.30 6.65
C GLU A 28 -18.88 6.46 6.87
N SER A 29 -18.69 7.12 8.00
CA SER A 29 -19.51 8.25 8.45
C SER A 29 -19.15 9.56 7.75
N ASP A 30 -17.89 9.71 7.34
CA ASP A 30 -17.41 10.85 6.56
C ASP A 30 -17.75 10.65 5.07
N PHE A 31 -18.89 11.23 4.65
CA PHE A 31 -19.37 11.14 3.28
C PHE A 31 -18.50 11.87 2.26
N ASP A 32 -17.80 12.94 2.63
CA ASP A 32 -16.94 13.69 1.72
C ASP A 32 -15.68 12.88 1.41
N PHE A 33 -15.09 12.29 2.46
CA PHE A 33 -13.97 11.37 2.29
C PHE A 33 -14.40 10.14 1.48
N LEU A 34 -15.55 9.55 1.79
CA LEU A 34 -16.09 8.40 1.04
C LEU A 34 -16.31 8.74 -0.45
N LYS A 35 -16.90 9.90 -0.77
CA LYS A 35 -17.08 10.37 -2.16
C LYS A 35 -15.75 10.53 -2.89
N SER A 36 -14.72 11.06 -2.23
CA SER A 36 -13.38 11.21 -2.83
C SER A 36 -12.77 9.85 -3.18
N VAL A 37 -12.84 8.87 -2.27
CA VAL A 37 -12.29 7.53 -2.50
C VAL A 37 -13.07 6.80 -3.59
N ILE A 38 -14.40 6.89 -3.60
CA ILE A 38 -15.24 6.33 -4.67
C ILE A 38 -14.88 6.93 -6.02
N SER A 39 -14.68 8.26 -6.10
CA SER A 39 -14.25 8.94 -7.32
C SER A 39 -12.91 8.40 -7.83
N ASP A 40 -11.95 8.18 -6.93
CA ASP A 40 -10.64 7.66 -7.28
C ASP A 40 -10.70 6.19 -7.73
N LEU A 41 -11.47 5.35 -7.04
CA LEU A 41 -11.73 3.96 -7.43
C LEU A 41 -12.42 3.87 -8.80
N LYS A 42 -13.33 4.81 -9.08
CA LYS A 42 -14.01 4.93 -10.38
C LYS A 42 -13.04 5.33 -11.48
N LYS A 43 -12.15 6.31 -11.24
CA LYS A 43 -11.11 6.73 -12.20
C LYS A 43 -10.16 5.59 -12.55
N ARG A 44 -9.84 4.72 -11.58
CA ARG A 44 -9.02 3.52 -11.77
C ARG A 44 -9.79 2.35 -12.40
N GLU A 45 -11.05 2.54 -12.76
CA GLU A 45 -11.93 1.53 -13.33
C GLU A 45 -12.08 0.26 -12.47
N LEU A 46 -11.94 0.37 -11.15
CA LEU A 46 -12.08 -0.76 -10.21
C LEU A 46 -13.55 -1.00 -9.83
N ILE A 47 -14.37 0.06 -9.89
CA ILE A 47 -15.79 0.03 -9.56
C ILE A 47 -16.62 0.74 -10.64
N LEU A 48 -17.90 0.40 -10.68
CA LEU A 48 -18.95 1.14 -11.36
C LEU A 48 -19.76 1.90 -10.32
N THR A 49 -20.23 3.10 -10.67
CA THR A 49 -21.05 3.91 -9.78
C THR A 49 -22.35 4.33 -10.45
N GLU A 50 -23.43 4.39 -9.67
CA GLU A 50 -24.75 4.83 -10.10
C GLU A 50 -25.28 5.88 -9.10
N PRO A 51 -25.69 7.07 -9.58
CA PRO A 51 -26.25 8.09 -8.70
C PRO A 51 -27.62 7.67 -8.17
N TYR A 52 -27.94 8.14 -6.97
CA TYR A 52 -29.29 7.97 -6.42
C TYR A 52 -30.33 8.75 -7.24
N PRO A 53 -31.56 8.22 -7.37
CA PRO A 53 -32.64 8.97 -8.01
C PRO A 53 -32.85 10.28 -7.25
N SER A 54 -32.90 11.38 -7.98
CA SER A 54 -33.13 12.68 -7.38
C SER A 54 -34.55 12.77 -6.84
N SER A 55 -34.74 13.46 -5.72
CA SER A 55 -36.05 13.66 -5.13
C SER A 55 -36.65 14.99 -5.58
N PRO A 56 -37.96 15.06 -5.83
CA PRO A 56 -38.63 16.33 -6.10
C PRO A 56 -38.53 17.23 -4.86
N MET A 57 -38.18 18.49 -5.05
CA MET A 57 -38.14 19.48 -3.97
C MET A 57 -39.57 19.72 -3.47
N VAL A 58 -39.83 19.48 -2.19
CA VAL A 58 -41.16 19.68 -1.59
C VAL A 58 -41.20 21.10 -1.01
N GLY A 59 -41.84 22.04 -1.73
CA GLY A 59 -42.00 23.45 -1.34
C GLY A 59 -42.51 24.34 -2.49
N ASP A 60 -42.60 25.66 -2.27
CA ASP A 60 -43.08 26.66 -3.24
C ASP A 60 -42.20 26.82 -4.50
N TRP A 61 -41.01 26.20 -4.51
CA TRP A 61 -40.06 26.27 -5.62
C TRP A 61 -39.98 24.91 -6.32
N ILE A 62 -40.24 24.89 -7.64
CA ILE A 62 -40.07 23.68 -8.47
C ILE A 62 -38.57 23.45 -8.70
N GLY A 63 -38.06 22.37 -8.13
CA GLY A 63 -36.65 22.00 -8.26
C GLY A 63 -36.41 20.50 -8.03
N VAL A 64 -35.20 20.07 -8.35
CA VAL A 64 -34.72 18.70 -8.13
C VAL A 64 -33.56 18.78 -7.14
N VAL A 65 -33.65 18.06 -6.02
CA VAL A 65 -32.59 18.03 -5.01
C VAL A 65 -31.73 16.79 -5.25
N PRO A 66 -30.41 16.94 -5.50
CA PRO A 66 -29.50 15.81 -5.55
C PRO A 66 -29.44 15.14 -4.17
N SER A 67 -29.39 13.81 -4.15
CA SER A 67 -29.26 13.07 -2.89
C SER A 67 -27.91 13.36 -2.24
N ASP A 68 -27.91 13.65 -0.94
CA ASP A 68 -26.67 13.85 -0.18
C ASP A 68 -25.84 12.56 -0.04
N LYS A 69 -26.48 11.40 -0.24
CA LYS A 69 -25.86 10.08 -0.15
C LYS A 69 -24.77 9.87 -1.22
N PRO A 70 -23.67 9.17 -0.89
CA PRO A 70 -22.67 8.76 -1.88
C PRO A 70 -23.28 7.90 -2.99
N GLU A 71 -22.66 7.88 -4.18
CA GLU A 71 -23.15 7.07 -5.30
C GLU A 71 -23.16 5.58 -4.93
N LYS A 72 -24.15 4.84 -5.43
CA LYS A 72 -24.17 3.39 -5.26
C LYS A 72 -23.02 2.78 -6.04
N CYS A 73 -22.39 1.75 -5.51
CA CYS A 73 -21.18 1.17 -6.07
C CYS A 73 -21.39 -0.31 -6.44
N LYS A 74 -20.71 -0.74 -7.50
CA LYS A 74 -20.63 -2.14 -7.92
C LYS A 74 -19.19 -2.47 -8.28
N ILE A 75 -18.66 -3.56 -7.75
CA ILE A 75 -17.29 -3.98 -8.04
C ILE A 75 -17.17 -4.54 -9.47
N LYS A 76 -16.09 -4.20 -10.17
CA LYS A 76 -15.71 -4.82 -11.45
C LYS A 76 -14.73 -5.98 -11.22
N LEU A 77 -14.49 -6.78 -12.25
CA LEU A 77 -13.48 -7.84 -12.23
C LEU A 77 -12.08 -7.28 -11.85
N SER A 78 -11.71 -6.14 -12.44
CA SER A 78 -10.48 -5.39 -12.12
C SER A 78 -10.38 -5.01 -10.64
N GLY A 79 -11.49 -4.63 -10.01
CA GLY A 79 -11.55 -4.34 -8.58
C GLY A 79 -11.31 -5.56 -7.71
N ILE A 80 -11.78 -6.74 -8.14
CA ILE A 80 -11.55 -8.02 -7.45
C ILE A 80 -10.09 -8.44 -7.58
N GLU A 81 -9.51 -8.36 -8.78
CA GLU A 81 -8.09 -8.66 -9.01
C GLU A 81 -7.18 -7.72 -8.20
N TYR A 82 -7.53 -6.44 -8.14
CA TYR A 82 -6.80 -5.48 -7.31
C TYR A 82 -6.90 -5.83 -5.82
N LEU A 83 -8.09 -6.19 -5.33
CA LEU A 83 -8.27 -6.64 -3.94
C LEU A 83 -7.41 -7.87 -3.61
N ASP A 84 -7.39 -8.88 -4.49
CA ASP A 84 -6.55 -10.07 -4.34
C ASP A 84 -5.04 -9.71 -4.34
N SER A 85 -4.63 -8.76 -5.18
CA SER A 85 -3.25 -8.27 -5.20
C SER A 85 -2.85 -7.58 -3.89
N LEU A 86 -3.76 -6.84 -3.27
CA LEU A 86 -3.54 -6.20 -1.98
C LEU A 86 -3.40 -7.23 -0.86
N GLU A 87 -4.24 -8.26 -0.86
CA GLU A 87 -4.18 -9.33 0.14
C GLU A 87 -2.90 -10.15 0.02
N LYS A 88 -2.49 -10.49 -1.20
CA LYS A 88 -1.20 -11.18 -1.46
C LYS A 88 -0.01 -10.37 -1.00
N THR A 89 0.04 -9.08 -1.37
CA THR A 89 1.15 -8.20 -0.99
C THR A 89 1.29 -8.09 0.53
N GLU A 90 0.17 -8.10 1.26
CA GLU A 90 0.20 -8.07 2.72
C GLU A 90 0.69 -9.38 3.33
N VAL A 91 0.26 -10.53 2.80
CA VAL A 91 0.77 -11.84 3.21
C VAL A 91 2.27 -11.94 2.96
N ASP A 92 2.73 -11.51 1.79
CA ASP A 92 4.14 -11.48 1.44
C ASP A 92 4.94 -10.53 2.35
N PHE A 93 4.36 -9.38 2.71
CA PHE A 93 4.98 -8.44 3.64
C PHE A 93 5.07 -9.02 5.06
N GLU A 94 4.04 -9.71 5.54
CA GLU A 94 4.07 -10.41 6.83
C GLU A 94 5.11 -11.55 6.82
N LEU A 95 5.21 -12.29 5.72
CA LEU A 95 6.21 -13.35 5.54
C LEU A 95 7.64 -12.76 5.51
N ALA A 96 7.84 -11.67 4.77
CA ALA A 96 9.10 -10.94 4.71
C ALA A 96 9.48 -10.39 6.10
N LYS A 97 8.51 -9.90 6.87
CA LYS A 97 8.74 -9.45 8.24
C LYS A 97 9.17 -10.59 9.15
N LYS A 98 8.48 -11.74 9.10
CA LYS A 98 8.84 -12.93 9.89
C LYS A 98 10.23 -13.47 9.53
N THR A 99 10.56 -13.55 8.24
CA THR A 99 11.90 -13.94 7.81
C THR A 99 12.96 -12.94 8.26
N LEU A 100 12.72 -11.62 8.15
CA LEU A 100 13.64 -10.61 8.67
C LEU A 100 13.82 -10.66 10.20
N GLU A 101 12.78 -11.03 10.94
CA GLU A 101 12.83 -11.25 12.39
C GLU A 101 13.58 -12.54 12.75
N GLU A 102 13.51 -13.59 11.92
CA GLU A 102 14.24 -14.86 12.10
C GLU A 102 15.73 -14.78 11.74
N PHE A 103 16.17 -13.74 11.01
CA PHE A 103 17.57 -13.55 10.65
C PHE A 103 18.26 -12.36 11.36
N PRO A 104 18.24 -12.23 12.71
CA PRO A 104 19.05 -11.24 13.40
C PRO A 104 20.55 -11.58 13.28
N ARG A 105 20.87 -12.88 13.13
CA ARG A 105 22.23 -13.38 12.92
C ARG A 105 22.87 -12.83 11.65
N THR A 106 22.16 -12.74 10.52
CA THR A 106 22.76 -12.27 9.25
C THR A 106 23.12 -10.79 9.31
N LYS A 107 22.33 -9.95 10.00
CA LYS A 107 22.70 -8.55 10.28
C LYS A 107 23.97 -8.43 11.12
N TRP A 108 24.17 -9.34 12.09
CA TRP A 108 25.38 -9.36 12.89
C TRP A 108 26.59 -9.86 12.09
N PHE A 109 26.44 -10.94 11.31
CA PHE A 109 27.50 -11.44 10.43
C PHE A 109 27.92 -10.42 9.37
N ALA A 110 26.97 -9.67 8.78
CA ALA A 110 27.29 -8.61 7.82
C ALA A 110 28.14 -7.49 8.46
N ARG A 111 27.83 -7.10 9.70
CA ARG A 111 28.64 -6.12 10.44
C ARG A 111 30.03 -6.65 10.76
N VAL A 112 30.13 -7.88 11.26
CA VAL A 112 31.42 -8.52 11.57
C VAL A 112 32.27 -8.65 10.30
N GLY A 113 31.69 -9.12 9.20
CA GLY A 113 32.37 -9.23 7.92
C GLY A 113 32.85 -7.88 7.38
N PHE A 114 32.05 -6.83 7.53
CA PHE A 114 32.43 -5.47 7.14
C PHE A 114 33.64 -4.95 7.93
N PHE A 115 33.66 -5.15 9.26
CA PHE A 115 34.81 -4.77 10.09
C PHE A 115 36.07 -5.57 9.75
N ILE A 116 35.94 -6.88 9.48
CA ILE A 116 37.06 -7.72 9.04
C ILE A 116 37.59 -7.23 7.69
N GLY A 117 36.71 -6.91 6.74
CA GLY A 117 37.09 -6.37 5.42
C GLY A 117 37.85 -5.05 5.53
N ILE A 118 37.36 -4.11 6.35
CA ILE A 118 38.07 -2.85 6.60
C ILE A 118 39.45 -3.11 7.23
N GLY A 119 39.51 -3.98 8.24
CA GLY A 119 40.78 -4.31 8.90
C GLY A 119 41.82 -4.89 7.94
N LEU A 120 41.40 -5.79 7.05
CA LEU A 120 42.27 -6.37 6.02
C LEU A 120 42.73 -5.31 5.01
N ALA A 121 41.82 -4.45 4.54
CA ALA A 121 42.16 -3.38 3.60
C ALA A 121 43.18 -2.39 4.18
N ILE A 122 43.04 -2.03 5.46
CA ILE A 122 44.01 -1.17 6.16
C ILE A 122 45.35 -1.88 6.31
N LEU A 123 45.35 -3.16 6.69
CA LEU A 123 46.58 -3.94 6.85
C LEU A 123 47.34 -4.10 5.52
N GLU A 124 46.62 -4.27 4.42
CA GLU A 124 47.17 -4.34 3.08
C GLU A 124 47.73 -3.00 2.60
N LEU A 125 47.05 -1.88 2.90
CA LEU A 125 47.58 -0.53 2.67
C LEU A 125 48.87 -0.25 3.46
N ILE A 126 48.94 -0.66 4.74
CA ILE A 126 50.15 -0.48 5.56
C ILE A 126 51.32 -1.31 5.00
N LYS A 127 51.08 -2.57 4.63
CA LYS A 127 52.11 -3.41 3.99
C LYS A 127 52.62 -2.82 2.69
N PHE A 128 51.73 -2.19 1.91
CA PHE A 128 52.11 -1.51 0.67
C PHE A 128 52.91 -0.22 0.94
N LEU A 129 52.56 0.54 1.98
CA LEU A 129 53.20 1.82 2.30
C LEU A 129 54.54 1.69 3.05
N ILE A 130 54.72 0.68 3.91
CA ILE A 130 55.98 0.45 4.65
C ILE A 130 57.23 0.42 3.75
N PRO A 131 57.29 -0.35 2.65
CA PRO A 131 58.47 -0.38 1.79
C PRO A 131 58.68 0.94 1.01
N ILE A 132 57.64 1.76 0.86
CA ILE A 132 57.72 3.09 0.23
C ILE A 132 58.24 4.13 1.24
N MET A 133 57.83 4.06 2.50
CA MET A 133 58.27 4.98 3.57
C MET A 133 59.63 4.62 4.17
N PHE A 134 59.97 3.34 4.21
CA PHE A 134 61.25 2.82 4.67
C PHE A 134 61.85 1.93 3.57
N PRO A 135 62.35 2.53 2.47
CA PRO A 135 63.15 1.77 1.52
C PRO A 135 64.35 1.25 2.29
N SER A 136 64.42 -0.08 2.44
CA SER A 136 65.54 -0.75 3.12
C SER A 136 66.78 -0.74 2.23
N ASP A 137 67.21 0.45 1.80
CA ASP A 137 68.55 0.68 1.29
C ASP A 137 69.46 0.92 2.48
N LYS A 138 69.97 -0.19 3.02
CA LYS A 138 71.29 -0.37 3.66
C LYS A 138 71.26 -1.67 4.49
N ILE A 139 71.73 -2.76 3.90
CA ILE A 139 72.99 -3.46 4.23
C ILE A 139 73.39 -4.26 2.98
#